data_AF-A0A2W5NTD3-F1
#
_entry.id   AF-A0A2W5NTD3-F1
#
_cell.length_a   1.000
_cell.length_b   1.000
_cell.length_c   1.000
_cell.angle_alpha   90.00
_cell.angle_beta   90.00
_cell.angle_gamma   90.00
#
_symmetry.space_group_name_H-M   'P 1'
#
loop_
_entity.id
_entity.type
_entity.pdbx_description
1 polymer ?
#
loop_
_entity_poly.entity_id
_entity_poly.type
_entity_poly.pdbx_seq_one_letter_code
_entity_poly.pdbx_strand_id
1 'polypeptide(L)'
;MRLDLLRRFFVPLAASCAALFLAAHGTNAAASRPSPGEQPETALVPITLSAGMNPISDIAGTGQDGSIAQLWRQNNKVRGQHVFLVKVGDTAATLEGRDQIIDAPDVGDDMIRSVRFARGNHGGRATLYMLIASRDIGPSPYDAATTHIQTFALVPRGSGGGDAFAFAPVRAFVAAAKYCHADAALLAELNFPLSPLYAGRVTPTGC
;
A
#
# COMPACT_ATOMS: atom_id res chain seq x y z
N MET A 1 -57.12 30.90 -51.64
CA MET A 1 -56.14 32.00 -51.61
C MET A 1 -54.76 31.35 -51.67
N ARG A 2 -54.04 31.21 -52.80
CA ARG A 2 -53.48 32.22 -53.75
C ARG A 2 -52.94 33.43 -52.97
N LEU A 3 -51.64 33.72 -52.91
CA LEU A 3 -50.63 34.00 -53.96
C LEU A 3 -49.22 33.54 -53.50
N ASP A 4 -48.35 32.92 -54.32
CA ASP A 4 -47.43 33.51 -55.33
C ASP A 4 -46.39 34.47 -54.67
N LEU A 5 -45.08 34.54 -54.96
CA LEU A 5 -44.19 34.25 -56.10
C LEU A 5 -42.77 34.65 -55.55
N LEU A 6 -41.63 33.96 -55.72
CA LEU A 6 -40.65 34.04 -56.83
C LEU A 6 -39.30 33.50 -56.27
N ARG A 7 -38.59 32.53 -56.87
CA ARG A 7 -37.68 32.66 -58.05
C ARG A 7 -36.50 33.63 -57.72
N ARG A 8 -35.19 33.31 -57.82
CA ARG A 8 -34.42 32.50 -58.77
C ARG A 8 -32.97 32.31 -58.27
N PHE A 9 -32.38 31.16 -58.65
CA PHE A 9 -31.04 30.93 -59.22
C PHE A 9 -29.86 31.86 -58.84
N PHE A 10 -28.75 31.28 -58.37
CA PHE A 10 -27.47 31.22 -59.10
C PHE A 10 -26.44 30.33 -58.38
N VAL A 11 -25.88 29.37 -59.12
CA VAL A 11 -24.61 28.64 -58.96
C VAL A 11 -23.74 29.13 -60.15
N PRO A 12 -22.38 29.14 -60.24
CA PRO A 12 -21.32 28.42 -59.48
C PRO A 12 -20.01 29.23 -59.20
N LEU A 13 -18.98 28.49 -58.74
CA LEU A 13 -17.62 28.42 -59.30
C LEU A 13 -16.43 29.11 -58.59
N ALA A 14 -15.51 28.24 -58.15
CA ALA A 14 -14.05 28.33 -58.15
C ALA A 14 -13.33 29.42 -57.33
N ALA A 15 -12.45 28.99 -56.43
CA ALA A 15 -11.00 29.07 -56.69
C ALA A 15 -10.20 28.29 -55.63
N SER A 16 -9.38 27.36 -56.13
CA SER A 16 -8.25 26.76 -55.43
C SER A 16 -7.31 27.80 -54.84
N CYS A 17 -6.83 27.56 -53.62
CA CYS A 17 -5.46 27.91 -53.25
C CYS A 17 -4.85 26.74 -52.49
N ALA A 18 -4.09 25.93 -53.22
CA ALA A 18 -3.15 24.99 -52.66
C ALA A 18 -2.01 25.79 -52.02
N ALA A 19 -1.79 25.62 -50.72
CA ALA A 19 -0.55 26.00 -50.08
C ALA A 19 0.15 24.71 -49.64
N LEU A 20 1.20 24.34 -50.37
CA LEU A 20 2.21 23.40 -49.92
C LEU A 20 2.90 23.99 -48.68
N PHE A 21 2.82 23.31 -47.54
CA PHE A 21 3.82 23.43 -46.48
C PHE A 21 4.65 22.15 -46.45
N LEU A 22 5.84 22.21 -47.07
CA LEU A 22 6.96 21.35 -46.73
C LEU A 22 7.78 22.05 -45.63
N ALA A 23 7.79 21.48 -44.44
CA ALA A 23 8.87 21.59 -43.45
C ALA A 23 8.81 20.30 -42.60
N ALA A 24 9.61 19.28 -42.93
CA ALA A 24 10.97 19.07 -42.42
C ALA A 24 11.01 18.86 -40.89
N HIS A 25 11.11 17.58 -40.52
CA HIS A 25 11.84 17.00 -39.39
C HIS A 25 11.88 17.76 -38.06
N GLY A 26 11.15 17.22 -37.09
CA GLY A 26 11.33 17.52 -35.67
C GLY A 26 10.51 16.57 -34.82
N THR A 27 10.88 15.29 -34.79
CA THR A 27 10.42 14.35 -33.77
C THR A 27 10.93 14.82 -32.41
N ASN A 28 10.22 15.73 -31.76
CA ASN A 28 10.37 15.97 -30.33
C ASN A 28 9.61 14.87 -29.58
N ALA A 29 10.19 13.67 -29.59
CA ALA A 29 9.95 12.70 -28.53
C ALA A 29 10.59 13.29 -27.27
N ALA A 30 9.81 14.06 -26.51
CA ALA A 30 10.16 14.43 -25.16
C ALA A 30 10.26 13.13 -24.36
N ALA A 31 11.47 12.58 -24.26
CA ALA A 31 11.80 11.55 -23.30
C ALA A 31 11.49 12.15 -21.92
N SER A 32 10.37 11.72 -21.33
CA SER A 32 10.06 11.97 -19.93
C SER A 32 11.24 11.46 -19.11
N ARG A 33 12.10 12.38 -18.68
CA ARG A 33 13.13 12.07 -17.69
C ARG A 33 12.39 11.62 -16.43
N PRO A 34 12.79 10.51 -15.78
CA PRO A 34 12.25 10.17 -14.47
C PRO A 34 12.48 11.36 -13.52
N SER A 35 11.44 11.71 -12.77
CA SER A 35 11.50 12.78 -11.78
C SER A 35 12.63 12.50 -10.77
N PRO A 36 13.48 13.48 -10.42
CA PRO A 36 14.42 13.33 -9.32
C PRO A 36 13.62 13.17 -8.03
N GLY A 37 13.50 11.94 -7.52
CA GLY A 37 12.73 11.64 -6.31
C GLY A 37 12.19 10.22 -6.22
N GLU A 38 12.11 9.49 -7.34
CA GLU A 38 11.74 8.07 -7.31
C GLU A 38 13.01 7.25 -7.01
N GLN A 39 13.36 7.18 -5.71
CA GLN A 39 14.35 6.20 -5.27
C GLN A 39 13.86 4.82 -5.72
N PRO A 40 14.74 3.97 -6.30
CA PRO A 40 14.36 2.61 -6.65
C PRO A 40 13.75 1.97 -5.41
N GLU A 41 12.48 1.56 -5.54
CA GLU A 41 11.72 0.95 -4.45
C GLU A 41 12.55 -0.22 -3.95
N THR A 42 13.16 -0.03 -2.77
CA THR A 42 14.08 -1.05 -2.26
C THR A 42 13.23 -2.27 -1.95
N ALA A 43 13.52 -3.38 -2.63
CA ALA A 43 12.75 -4.61 -2.50
C ALA A 43 12.64 -5.01 -1.03
N LEU A 44 11.40 -5.09 -0.54
CA LEU A 44 11.10 -5.53 0.81
C LEU A 44 11.17 -7.06 0.86
N VAL A 45 11.93 -7.60 1.81
CA VAL A 45 12.05 -9.05 2.04
C VAL A 45 11.10 -9.45 3.17
N PRO A 46 10.05 -10.23 2.90
CA PRO A 46 9.08 -10.62 3.93
C PRO A 46 9.71 -11.38 5.10
N ILE A 47 9.25 -11.09 6.32
CA ILE A 47 9.61 -11.83 7.53
C ILE A 47 8.42 -12.71 7.90
N THR A 48 8.65 -14.02 7.92
CA THR A 48 7.66 -14.97 8.44
C THR A 48 7.82 -15.05 9.95
N LEU A 49 6.73 -14.83 10.68
CA LEU A 49 6.71 -14.90 12.13
C LEU A 49 6.16 -16.26 12.60
N SER A 50 6.71 -16.75 13.70
CA SER A 50 6.15 -17.83 14.51
C SER A 50 5.41 -17.26 15.71
N ALA A 51 4.51 -18.06 16.30
CA ALA A 51 3.85 -17.69 17.55
C ALA A 51 4.89 -17.48 18.67
N GLY A 52 4.71 -16.43 19.48
CA GLY A 52 5.65 -16.06 20.53
C GLY A 52 6.71 -15.06 20.06
N MET A 53 7.90 -15.15 20.63
CA MET A 53 8.98 -14.19 20.40
C MET A 53 9.82 -14.58 19.17
N ASN A 54 9.97 -13.65 18.23
CA ASN A 54 10.80 -13.80 17.04
C ASN A 54 12.01 -12.86 17.16
N PRO A 55 13.23 -13.35 17.43
CA PRO A 55 14.42 -12.51 17.50
C PRO A 55 14.81 -12.04 16.10
N ILE A 56 15.18 -10.76 15.98
CA ILE A 56 15.61 -10.13 14.73
C ILE A 56 16.93 -9.43 14.98
N SER A 57 18.01 -9.91 14.35
CA SER A 57 19.31 -9.26 14.44
C SER A 57 19.30 -7.90 13.77
N ASP A 58 19.95 -6.93 14.40
CA ASP A 58 20.04 -5.54 13.91
C ASP A 58 18.69 -4.99 13.39
N ILE A 59 17.66 -5.08 14.22
CA ILE A 59 16.25 -4.87 13.82
C ILE A 59 16.02 -3.47 13.25
N ALA A 60 16.76 -2.45 13.72
CA ALA A 60 16.61 -1.06 13.31
C ALA A 60 17.82 -0.52 12.51
N GLY A 61 18.81 -1.37 12.20
CA GLY A 61 20.05 -0.94 11.54
C GLY A 61 20.96 -0.09 12.43
N THR A 62 20.84 -0.24 13.74
CA THR A 62 21.59 0.50 14.77
C THR A 62 22.68 -0.34 15.43
N GLY A 63 22.85 -1.60 15.01
CA GLY A 63 23.70 -2.59 15.66
C GLY A 63 23.07 -3.25 16.88
N GLN A 64 21.83 -2.89 17.23
CA GLN A 64 21.08 -3.51 18.32
C GLN A 64 20.12 -4.58 17.77
N ASP A 65 20.21 -5.77 18.34
CA ASP A 65 19.22 -6.82 18.12
C ASP A 65 17.87 -6.41 18.71
N GLY A 66 16.81 -7.05 18.24
CA GLY A 66 15.47 -6.82 18.73
C GLY A 66 14.58 -8.05 18.59
N SER A 67 13.29 -7.83 18.79
CA SER A 67 12.32 -8.91 18.64
C SER A 67 10.96 -8.41 18.18
N ILE A 68 10.21 -9.32 17.57
CA ILE A 68 8.79 -9.17 17.27
C ILE A 68 8.07 -10.29 18.02
N ALA A 69 7.30 -9.94 19.05
CA ALA A 69 6.43 -10.90 19.70
C ALA A 69 5.08 -10.94 18.97
N GLN A 70 4.72 -12.10 18.43
CA GLN A 70 3.38 -12.37 17.90
C GLN A 70 2.58 -13.13 18.97
N LEU A 71 1.65 -12.42 19.58
CA LEU A 71 0.82 -12.95 20.66
C LEU A 71 -0.61 -13.18 20.14
N TRP A 72 -1.29 -14.18 20.71
CA TRP A 72 -2.72 -14.38 20.50
C TRP A 72 -3.47 -13.78 21.68
N ARG A 73 -4.36 -12.83 21.40
CA ARG A 73 -5.26 -12.26 22.40
C ARG A 73 -6.67 -12.71 22.08
N GLN A 74 -7.26 -13.53 22.95
CA GLN A 74 -8.68 -13.81 22.88
C GLN A 74 -9.45 -12.53 23.22
N ASN A 75 -10.36 -12.13 22.33
CA ASN A 75 -11.36 -11.12 22.66
C ASN A 75 -12.62 -11.86 23.17
N ASN A 76 -13.56 -11.16 23.82
CA ASN A 76 -14.80 -11.76 24.33
C ASN A 76 -15.78 -12.19 23.21
N LYS A 77 -15.33 -12.25 21.94
CA LYS A 77 -16.06 -12.82 20.81
C LYS A 77 -15.50 -14.22 20.48
N VAL A 78 -16.08 -14.87 19.47
CA VAL A 78 -15.78 -16.26 19.07
C VAL A 78 -14.33 -16.48 18.62
N ARG A 79 -13.56 -15.43 18.28
CA ARG A 79 -12.15 -15.56 17.85
C ARG A 79 -11.26 -14.45 18.40
N GLY A 80 -10.02 -14.79 18.71
CA GLY A 80 -8.98 -13.85 19.11
C GLY A 80 -8.34 -13.10 17.94
N GLN A 81 -7.35 -12.29 18.26
CA GLN A 81 -6.61 -11.46 17.32
C GLN A 81 -5.11 -11.55 17.59
N HIS A 82 -4.29 -11.34 16.57
CA HIS A 82 -2.86 -11.21 16.77
C HIS A 82 -2.51 -9.81 17.29
N VAL A 83 -1.66 -9.79 18.31
CA VAL A 83 -1.04 -8.59 18.85
C VAL A 83 0.46 -8.71 18.63
N PHE A 84 1.03 -7.73 17.98
CA PHE A 84 2.46 -7.61 17.73
C PHE A 84 3.05 -6.57 18.67
N LEU A 85 4.14 -6.95 19.33
CA LEU A 85 5.00 -6.05 20.10
C LEU A 85 6.38 -6.07 19.46
N VAL A 86 6.94 -4.90 19.16
CA VAL A 86 8.26 -4.78 18.55
C VAL A 86 9.20 -4.12 19.55
N LYS A 87 10.39 -4.69 19.71
CA LYS A 87 11.44 -4.14 20.57
C LYS A 87 12.76 -4.02 19.84
N VAL A 88 13.54 -3.00 20.21
CA VAL A 88 14.95 -2.82 19.85
C VAL A 88 15.74 -2.78 21.16
N GLY A 89 16.60 -3.77 21.39
CA GLY A 89 17.08 -4.08 22.73
C GLY A 89 15.91 -4.25 23.70
N ASP A 90 15.93 -3.45 24.78
CA ASP A 90 14.86 -3.43 25.78
C ASP A 90 13.76 -2.40 25.50
N THR A 91 13.91 -1.55 24.49
CA THR A 91 12.98 -0.47 24.19
C THR A 91 11.85 -0.92 23.27
N ALA A 92 10.60 -0.64 23.66
CA ALA A 92 9.44 -0.85 22.80
C ALA A 92 9.40 0.17 21.65
N ALA A 93 9.14 -0.33 20.45
CA ALA A 93 8.86 0.49 19.28
C ALA A 93 7.37 0.80 19.19
N THR A 94 7.04 2.07 18.95
CA THR A 94 5.64 2.54 18.89
C THR A 94 5.16 2.74 17.45
N LEU A 95 3.91 2.41 17.19
CA LEU A 95 3.15 2.94 16.05
C LEU A 95 2.18 3.99 16.59
N GLU A 96 2.33 5.24 16.16
CA GLU A 96 1.44 6.35 16.58
C GLU A 96 1.33 6.47 18.12
N GLY A 97 2.43 6.21 18.83
CA GLY A 97 2.49 6.26 20.30
C GLY A 97 1.89 5.04 21.02
N ARG A 98 1.54 3.97 20.29
CA ARG A 98 1.06 2.70 20.85
C ARG A 98 2.08 1.59 20.64
N ASP A 99 2.36 0.82 21.69
CA ASP A 99 3.27 -0.33 21.61
C ASP A 99 2.62 -1.57 20.99
N GLN A 100 1.29 -1.68 21.12
CA GLN A 100 0.52 -2.79 20.57
C GLN A 100 0.05 -2.48 19.15
N ILE A 101 0.49 -3.32 18.22
CA ILE A 101 0.03 -3.32 16.84
C ILE A 101 -0.86 -4.54 16.65
N ILE A 102 -2.06 -4.38 16.07
CA ILE A 102 -3.11 -5.40 16.18
C ILE A 102 -3.66 -5.75 14.80
N ASP A 103 -3.71 -7.04 14.47
CA ASP A 103 -4.54 -7.52 13.34
C ASP A 103 -6.02 -7.51 13.75
N ALA A 104 -6.91 -7.30 12.79
CA ALA A 104 -8.35 -7.37 13.02
C ALA A 104 -8.95 -8.45 12.13
N PRO A 105 -8.91 -9.72 12.56
CA PRO A 105 -9.78 -10.73 11.98
C PRO A 105 -11.23 -10.39 12.33
N ASP A 106 -12.16 -10.70 11.42
CA ASP A 106 -13.59 -10.73 11.75
C ASP A 106 -14.09 -12.18 11.85
N VAL A 107 -15.41 -12.38 11.77
CA VAL A 107 -16.02 -13.72 11.79
C VAL A 107 -15.71 -14.49 10.50
N GLY A 108 -15.41 -15.79 10.66
CA GLY A 108 -15.15 -16.69 9.54
C GLY A 108 -13.76 -16.52 8.93
N ASP A 109 -13.73 -16.31 7.63
CA ASP A 109 -12.52 -16.26 6.78
C ASP A 109 -12.03 -14.83 6.54
N ASP A 110 -12.70 -13.83 7.14
CA ASP A 110 -12.47 -12.43 6.86
C ASP A 110 -11.34 -11.82 7.70
N MET A 111 -10.49 -11.04 7.03
CA MET A 111 -9.47 -10.19 7.66
C MET A 111 -9.72 -8.74 7.28
N ILE A 112 -10.11 -7.92 8.26
CA ILE A 112 -10.36 -6.49 8.09
C ILE A 112 -9.04 -5.73 8.06
N ARG A 113 -8.12 -6.07 8.97
CA ARG A 113 -6.81 -5.44 9.09
C ARG A 113 -5.72 -6.48 9.20
N SER A 114 -4.73 -6.39 8.31
CA SER A 114 -3.54 -7.25 8.32
C SER A 114 -2.26 -6.44 8.50
N VAL A 115 -1.35 -6.95 9.32
CA VAL A 115 -0.03 -6.42 9.64
C VAL A 115 1.00 -7.45 9.21
N ARG A 116 1.91 -7.06 8.32
CA ARG A 116 3.04 -7.90 7.89
C ARG A 116 4.34 -7.16 8.10
N PHE A 117 5.42 -7.91 8.32
CA PHE A 117 6.74 -7.36 8.58
C PHE A 117 7.70 -7.74 7.47
N ALA A 118 8.66 -6.86 7.18
CA ALA A 118 9.67 -7.06 6.16
C ALA A 118 11.02 -6.49 6.60
N ARG A 119 12.12 -6.92 5.96
CA ARG A 119 13.38 -6.18 5.94
C ARG A 119 13.42 -5.31 4.69
N GLY A 120 13.96 -4.11 4.81
CA GLY A 120 14.17 -3.20 3.69
C GLY A 120 15.25 -2.19 4.00
N ASN A 121 15.55 -1.31 3.04
CA ASN A 121 16.47 -0.19 3.25
C ASN A 121 15.70 1.13 3.34
N HIS A 122 15.85 1.85 4.45
CA HIS A 122 15.31 3.18 4.64
C HIS A 122 16.45 4.17 4.90
N GLY A 123 16.59 5.22 4.07
CA GLY A 123 17.61 6.25 4.27
C GLY A 123 19.05 5.71 4.26
N GLY A 124 19.34 4.67 3.47
CA GLY A 124 20.67 4.04 3.39
C GLY A 124 20.93 2.97 4.45
N ARG A 125 19.96 2.69 5.32
CA ARG A 125 20.08 1.74 6.44
C ARG A 125 19.11 0.58 6.31
N ALA A 126 19.60 -0.65 6.49
CA ALA A 126 18.73 -1.82 6.62
C ALA A 126 17.91 -1.72 7.90
N THR A 127 16.58 -1.78 7.80
CA THR A 127 15.68 -1.65 8.95
C THR A 127 14.45 -2.54 8.79
N LEU A 128 13.71 -2.71 9.89
CA LEU A 128 12.40 -3.34 9.89
C LEU A 128 11.37 -2.44 9.22
N TYR A 129 10.59 -3.04 8.35
CA TYR A 129 9.40 -2.46 7.75
C TYR A 129 8.15 -3.15 8.30
N MET A 130 7.07 -2.38 8.39
CA MET A 130 5.74 -2.86 8.72
C MET A 130 4.78 -2.41 7.63
N LEU A 131 3.99 -3.36 7.12
CA LEU A 131 2.97 -3.14 6.12
C LEU A 131 1.61 -3.39 6.76
N ILE A 132 0.68 -2.48 6.56
CA ILE A 132 -0.68 -2.56 7.08
C ILE A 132 -1.65 -2.43 5.92
N ALA A 133 -2.49 -3.43 5.71
CA ALA A 133 -3.68 -3.33 4.87
C ALA A 133 -4.91 -3.24 5.76
N SER A 134 -5.77 -2.24 5.53
CA SER A 134 -7.02 -2.04 6.27
C SER A 134 -8.18 -1.83 5.32
N ARG A 135 -9.24 -2.62 5.47
CA ARG A 135 -10.47 -2.52 4.68
C ARG A 135 -11.45 -1.52 5.31
N ASP A 136 -12.03 -0.66 4.48
CA ASP A 136 -13.12 0.25 4.85
C ASP A 136 -14.44 -0.53 4.89
N ILE A 137 -14.69 -1.23 6.00
CA ILE A 137 -15.87 -2.07 6.15
C ILE A 137 -17.14 -1.22 6.25
N GLY A 138 -18.10 -1.52 5.36
CA GLY A 138 -19.43 -0.96 5.36
C GLY A 138 -20.39 -1.74 6.27
N PRO A 139 -21.67 -1.87 5.89
CA PRO A 139 -22.67 -2.60 6.67
C PRO A 139 -22.38 -4.09 6.85
N SER A 140 -21.61 -4.69 5.94
CA SER A 140 -21.26 -6.11 5.92
C SER A 140 -19.74 -6.27 5.85
N PRO A 141 -19.13 -7.07 6.74
CA PRO A 141 -17.69 -7.37 6.69
C PRO A 141 -17.29 -8.28 5.53
N TYR A 142 -18.25 -9.03 4.99
CA TYR A 142 -18.06 -9.99 3.90
C TYR A 142 -17.99 -9.32 2.52
N ASP A 143 -18.47 -8.08 2.40
CA ASP A 143 -18.55 -7.39 1.13
C ASP A 143 -17.16 -6.87 0.70
N ALA A 144 -16.87 -6.93 -0.60
CA ALA A 144 -15.63 -6.35 -1.12
C ALA A 144 -15.55 -4.85 -0.78
N ALA A 145 -14.46 -4.45 -0.12
CA ALA A 145 -14.30 -3.11 0.44
C ALA A 145 -13.04 -2.42 -0.12
N THR A 146 -13.10 -1.08 -0.16
CA THR A 146 -11.91 -0.26 -0.41
C THR A 146 -10.85 -0.61 0.64
N THR A 147 -9.59 -0.78 0.21
CA THR A 147 -8.50 -1.16 1.10
C THR A 147 -7.39 -0.13 1.05
N HIS A 148 -6.97 0.36 2.22
CA HIS A 148 -5.84 1.26 2.38
C HIS A 148 -4.60 0.44 2.75
N ILE A 149 -3.50 0.71 2.06
CA ILE A 149 -2.22 0.07 2.32
C ILE A 149 -1.23 1.14 2.78
N GLN A 150 -0.64 0.91 3.93
CA GLN A 150 0.35 1.79 4.55
C GLN A 150 1.62 1.00 4.84
N THR A 151 2.77 1.59 4.55
CA THR A 151 4.09 1.05 4.82
C THR A 151 4.84 1.98 5.74
N PHE A 152 5.48 1.42 6.76
CA PHE A 152 6.22 2.14 7.78
C PHE A 152 7.63 1.55 7.90
N ALA A 153 8.62 2.40 8.17
CA ALA A 153 9.97 2.00 8.52
C ALA A 153 10.21 2.24 10.01
N LEU A 154 10.90 1.31 10.67
CA LEU A 154 11.35 1.47 12.03
C LEU A 154 12.53 2.46 12.07
N VAL A 155 12.37 3.55 12.81
CA VAL A 155 13.39 4.60 12.94
C VAL A 155 13.62 4.98 14.41
N PRO A 156 14.82 5.44 14.78
CA PRO A 156 15.05 6.08 16.07
C PRO A 156 14.24 7.38 16.17
N ARG A 157 13.62 7.62 17.33
CA ARG A 157 13.04 8.92 17.68
C ARG A 157 14.22 9.83 18.06
N GLY A 158 14.45 10.89 17.27
CA GLY A 158 15.61 11.78 17.45
C GLY A 158 15.74 12.40 18.86
N SER A 159 16.91 13.02 19.10
CA SER A 159 17.44 13.51 20.38
C SER A 159 16.56 14.52 21.12
N GLY A 160 15.54 14.03 21.82
CA GLY A 160 14.72 14.80 22.75
C GLY A 160 14.35 14.05 24.05
N GLY A 161 14.85 12.82 24.21
CA GLY A 161 14.67 12.02 25.42
C GLY A 161 14.47 10.52 25.13
N GLY A 162 15.56 9.75 25.19
CA GLY A 162 15.59 8.28 25.25
C GLY A 162 15.90 7.53 23.93
N ASP A 163 16.35 6.27 24.07
CA ASP A 163 16.56 5.26 23.01
C ASP A 163 15.23 4.78 22.40
N ALA A 164 14.31 5.71 22.12
CA ALA A 164 12.97 5.40 21.67
C ALA A 164 12.95 5.07 20.17
N PHE A 165 12.13 4.10 19.79
CA PHE A 165 11.92 3.73 18.39
C PHE A 165 10.46 3.93 18.00
N ALA A 166 10.24 4.29 16.74
CA ALA A 166 8.90 4.48 16.20
C ALA A 166 8.83 4.02 14.74
N PHE A 167 7.64 3.58 14.34
CA PHE A 167 7.31 3.34 12.95
C PHE A 167 6.95 4.65 12.26
N ALA A 168 7.86 5.14 11.41
CA ALA A 168 7.63 6.33 10.59
C ALA A 168 6.97 5.95 9.26
N PRO A 169 5.96 6.71 8.78
CA PRO A 169 5.30 6.42 7.52
C PRO A 169 6.26 6.59 6.34
N VAL A 170 6.24 5.63 5.42
CA VAL A 170 7.04 5.62 4.18
C VAL A 170 6.15 5.83 2.97
N ARG A 171 5.05 5.08 2.89
CA ARG A 171 4.13 5.10 1.76
C ARG A 171 2.72 4.82 2.24
N ALA A 172 1.74 5.48 1.64
CA ALA A 172 0.33 5.18 1.83
C ALA A 172 -0.41 5.31 0.50
N PHE A 173 -1.31 4.38 0.20
CA PHE A 173 -2.14 4.43 -1.00
C PHE A 173 -3.43 3.63 -0.82
N VAL A 174 -4.40 3.89 -1.70
CA VAL A 174 -5.62 3.09 -1.82
C VAL A 174 -5.37 2.01 -2.87
N ALA A 175 -5.70 0.77 -2.54
CA ALA A 175 -5.56 -0.37 -3.44
C ALA A 175 -6.40 -0.17 -4.73
N ALA A 176 -5.92 -0.71 -5.85
CA ALA A 176 -6.56 -0.52 -7.15
C ALA A 176 -7.92 -1.24 -7.25
N ALA A 177 -8.05 -2.36 -6.52
CA ALA A 177 -9.28 -3.13 -6.44
C ALA A 177 -9.92 -3.06 -5.03
N LYS A 178 -11.14 -3.56 -4.94
CA LYS A 178 -11.79 -3.87 -3.66
C LYS A 178 -11.47 -5.31 -3.27
N TYR A 179 -11.33 -5.54 -1.97
CA TYR A 179 -10.91 -6.83 -1.43
C TYR A 179 -11.88 -7.32 -0.36
N CYS A 180 -12.07 -8.64 -0.30
CA CYS A 180 -12.75 -9.30 0.81
C CYS A 180 -11.78 -9.71 1.92
N HIS A 181 -10.45 -9.58 1.69
CA HIS A 181 -9.44 -9.96 2.67
C HIS A 181 -8.21 -9.06 2.61
N ALA A 182 -7.79 -8.50 3.75
CA ALA A 182 -6.66 -7.57 3.81
C ALA A 182 -5.32 -8.19 3.37
N ASP A 183 -5.04 -9.47 3.68
CA ASP A 183 -3.86 -10.15 3.13
C ASP A 183 -3.89 -10.32 1.60
N ALA A 184 -5.07 -10.53 1.02
CA ALA A 184 -5.17 -10.65 -0.44
C ALA A 184 -4.80 -9.31 -1.11
N ALA A 185 -5.13 -8.18 -0.48
CA ALA A 185 -4.68 -6.87 -0.94
C ALA A 185 -3.15 -6.72 -0.88
N LEU A 186 -2.50 -7.17 0.20
CA LEU A 186 -1.03 -7.14 0.29
C LEU A 186 -0.36 -8.03 -0.77
N LEU A 187 -0.95 -9.20 -1.05
CA LEU A 187 -0.48 -10.09 -2.11
C LEU A 187 -0.65 -9.45 -3.49
N ALA A 188 -1.84 -8.98 -3.82
CA ALA A 188 -2.14 -8.47 -5.16
C ALA A 188 -1.44 -7.15 -5.48
N GLU A 189 -1.37 -6.23 -4.51
CA GLU A 189 -0.84 -4.87 -4.74
C GLU A 189 0.67 -4.79 -4.56
N LEU A 190 1.25 -5.59 -3.67
CA LEU A 190 2.65 -5.51 -3.28
C LEU A 190 3.42 -6.83 -3.41
N ASN A 191 2.78 -7.89 -3.94
CA ASN A 191 3.35 -9.24 -4.04
C ASN A 191 3.86 -9.78 -2.69
N PHE A 192 3.21 -9.37 -1.59
CA PHE A 192 3.59 -9.82 -0.25
C PHE A 192 2.93 -11.17 0.06
N PRO A 193 3.65 -12.16 0.61
CA PRO A 193 3.10 -13.48 0.85
C PRO A 193 1.92 -13.44 1.82
N LEU A 194 0.96 -14.32 1.58
CA LEU A 194 -0.16 -14.54 2.50
C LEU A 194 0.36 -15.04 3.85
N SER A 195 -0.38 -14.72 4.91
CA SER A 195 -0.12 -15.30 6.22
C SER A 195 -0.22 -16.83 6.17
N PRO A 196 0.62 -17.56 6.93
CA PRO A 196 0.44 -18.99 7.15
C PRO A 196 -0.95 -19.34 7.73
N LEU A 197 -1.62 -18.38 8.35
CA LEU A 197 -2.97 -18.50 8.92
C LEU A 197 -4.06 -17.91 8.03
N TYR A 198 -3.76 -17.65 6.76
CA TYR A 198 -4.74 -17.16 5.80
C TYR A 198 -5.90 -18.15 5.67
N ALA A 199 -7.11 -17.66 5.96
CA ALA A 199 -8.34 -18.44 5.86
C ALA A 199 -9.27 -17.95 4.74
N GLY A 200 -8.92 -16.86 4.04
CA GLY A 200 -9.70 -16.31 2.94
C GLY A 200 -9.82 -17.24 1.73
N ARG A 201 -10.67 -16.86 0.77
CA ARG A 201 -10.81 -17.59 -0.49
C ARG A 201 -9.56 -17.41 -1.36
N VAL A 202 -9.12 -18.49 -1.99
CA VAL A 202 -7.93 -18.48 -2.87
C VAL A 202 -8.27 -17.86 -4.23
N THR A 203 -8.47 -16.55 -4.24
CA THR A 203 -8.71 -15.72 -5.42
C THR A 203 -7.88 -14.43 -5.32
N PRO A 204 -7.69 -13.68 -6.42
CA PRO A 204 -6.89 -12.46 -6.38
C PRO A 204 -7.36 -11.41 -5.37
N THR A 205 -8.67 -11.36 -5.06
CA THR A 205 -9.25 -10.36 -4.16
C THR A 205 -9.66 -10.92 -2.79
N GLY A 206 -9.52 -12.23 -2.59
CA GLY A 206 -10.02 -12.93 -1.39
C GLY A 206 -11.55 -13.11 -1.35
N CYS A 207 -12.25 -12.74 -2.43
CA CYS A 207 -13.68 -12.98 -2.65
C CYS A 207 -13.88 -14.25 -3.52
#